data_AF-A0A6L6VK72-F1
#
_entry.id   AF-A0A6L6VK72-F1
#
_cell.length_a   1.000
_cell.length_b   1.000
_cell.length_c   1.000
_cell.angle_alpha   90.00
_cell.angle_beta   90.00
_cell.angle_gamma   90.00
#
_symmetry.space_group_name_H-M   'P 1'
#
loop_
_entity.id
_entity.type
_entity.pdbx_description
1 polymer ?
#
loop_
_entity_poly.entity_id
_entity_poly.type
_entity_poly.pdbx_seq_one_letter_code
_entity_poly.pdbx_strand_id
1 'polypeptide(L)'
;MNRGRQTSCAHRPPSNSPISYPRRPNIENEETSSACRHRSSRLAFTALPAHAQDTLAAIKAAGKIRVATEFGRSPWGYKDENLKPTGSDYETAALLAKDLGVSLGLVEVIGPNRVPFLISNRADVVISTFSITPERQKVIDFSVPYASAVQYVAGDRRRTLNTCEGCVRF
;
A
#
# COMPACT_ATOMS: atom_id res chain seq x y z
N MET A 1 19.93 -52.31 -17.81
CA MET A 1 19.27 -51.50 -18.86
C MET A 1 17.92 -51.05 -18.29
N ASN A 2 17.50 -49.79 -18.23
CA ASN A 2 17.74 -48.64 -19.10
C ASN A 2 17.71 -47.35 -18.23
N ARG A 3 18.71 -46.48 -18.37
CA ARG A 3 18.82 -45.19 -17.64
C ARG A 3 18.14 -44.11 -18.47
N GLY A 4 17.10 -43.47 -17.94
CA GLY A 4 16.54 -42.23 -18.47
C GLY A 4 16.68 -41.11 -17.44
N ARG A 5 17.74 -40.30 -17.55
CA ARG A 5 17.84 -39.00 -16.87
C ARG A 5 16.76 -38.09 -17.42
N GLN A 6 15.89 -37.56 -16.56
CA GLN A 6 15.25 -36.27 -16.83
C GLN A 6 15.71 -35.29 -15.77
N THR A 7 16.43 -34.31 -16.29
CA THR A 7 17.08 -33.21 -15.63
C THR A 7 16.07 -32.22 -15.08
N SER A 8 16.36 -31.74 -13.86
CA SER A 8 15.89 -30.51 -13.24
C SER A 8 15.40 -29.44 -14.24
N CYS A 9 14.10 -29.18 -14.26
CA CYS A 9 13.55 -27.91 -14.75
C CYS A 9 13.38 -26.97 -13.56
N ALA A 10 14.51 -26.51 -13.02
CA ALA A 10 14.55 -25.32 -12.19
C ALA A 10 14.20 -24.11 -13.07
N HIS A 11 12.93 -23.72 -13.12
CA HIS A 11 12.54 -22.44 -13.68
C HIS A 11 12.83 -21.36 -12.62
N ARG A 12 14.09 -20.92 -12.61
CA ARG A 12 14.54 -19.75 -11.86
C ARG A 12 13.98 -18.52 -12.58
N PRO A 13 13.04 -17.75 -12.00
CA PRO A 13 12.62 -16.50 -12.62
C PRO A 13 13.84 -15.56 -12.70
N PRO A 14 14.02 -14.79 -13.78
CA PRO A 14 15.14 -13.88 -13.91
C PRO A 14 15.11 -12.84 -12.78
N SER A 15 16.09 -12.91 -11.89
CA SER A 15 16.43 -11.81 -10.99
C SER A 15 17.12 -10.72 -11.81
N ASN A 16 16.67 -9.48 -11.67
CA ASN A 16 17.11 -8.26 -12.39
C ASN A 16 16.41 -7.90 -13.70
N SER A 17 15.08 -7.74 -13.63
CA SER A 17 14.42 -6.76 -14.49
C SER A 17 14.14 -5.50 -13.67
N PRO A 18 14.82 -4.35 -13.92
CA PRO A 18 14.47 -3.11 -13.26
C PRO A 18 13.05 -2.73 -13.70
N ILE A 19 12.11 -2.72 -12.75
CA ILE A 19 10.78 -2.14 -12.96
C ILE A 19 11.01 -0.64 -13.19
N SER A 20 11.18 -0.30 -14.45
CA SER A 20 11.38 1.06 -14.92
C SER A 20 9.98 1.68 -15.03
N TYR A 21 9.54 2.34 -13.97
CA TYR A 21 8.41 3.25 -14.07
C TYR A 21 8.78 4.35 -15.07
N PRO A 22 7.91 4.70 -16.04
CA PRO A 22 8.19 5.83 -16.90
C PRO A 22 8.31 7.08 -16.03
N ARG A 23 9.49 7.73 -16.05
CA ARG A 23 9.64 9.08 -15.49
C ARG A 23 8.65 9.97 -16.23
N ARG A 24 7.79 10.66 -15.48
CA ARG A 24 7.08 11.80 -16.05
C ARG A 24 8.15 12.77 -16.57
N PRO A 25 8.03 13.27 -17.82
CA PRO A 25 8.96 14.28 -18.31
C PRO A 25 8.88 15.52 -17.42
N ASN A 26 10.05 16.05 -17.07
CA ASN A 26 10.20 17.31 -16.35
C ASN A 26 9.48 18.40 -17.14
N ILE A 27 8.48 19.04 -16.53
CA ILE A 27 7.99 20.33 -17.03
C ILE A 27 8.96 21.37 -16.46
N GLU A 28 10.10 21.50 -17.11
CA GLU A 28 10.98 22.65 -16.92
C GLU A 28 10.35 23.84 -17.63
N ASN A 29 10.24 24.90 -16.85
CA ASN A 29 9.66 26.19 -17.17
C ASN A 29 10.36 26.83 -18.38
N GLU A 30 9.67 26.94 -19.51
CA GLU A 30 10.01 27.89 -20.57
C GLU A 30 8.89 28.93 -20.71
N GLU A 31 8.96 29.95 -19.85
CA GLU A 31 8.41 31.27 -20.17
C GLU A 31 9.50 32.07 -20.90
N THR A 32 9.37 32.22 -22.22
CA THR A 32 9.82 33.45 -22.89
C THR A 32 8.82 33.87 -23.97
N SER A 33 7.95 34.79 -23.58
CA SER A 33 7.58 36.02 -24.30
C SER A 33 7.35 35.94 -25.81
N SER A 34 6.08 36.10 -26.22
CA SER A 34 5.76 37.16 -27.17
C SER A 34 4.33 37.65 -27.00
N ALA A 35 4.19 38.96 -27.19
CA ALA A 35 3.13 39.80 -26.68
C ALA A 35 1.74 39.55 -27.31
N CYS A 36 0.71 39.56 -26.48
CA CYS A 36 -0.55 40.18 -26.85
C CYS A 36 -1.18 40.81 -25.61
N ARG A 37 -1.09 42.15 -25.52
CA ARG A 37 -1.93 42.95 -24.64
C ARG A 37 -3.37 42.62 -25.01
N HIS A 38 -4.24 42.29 -24.06
CA HIS A 38 -5.63 42.74 -23.98
C HIS A 38 -6.30 42.13 -22.74
N ARG A 39 -6.86 43.04 -21.94
CA ARG A 39 -8.06 42.90 -21.09
C ARG A 39 -7.99 41.96 -19.87
N SER A 40 -8.23 42.60 -18.74
CA SER A 40 -8.60 42.05 -17.44
C SER A 40 -9.34 40.72 -17.52
N SER A 41 -8.69 39.67 -17.03
CA SER A 41 -9.40 38.49 -16.53
C SER A 41 -8.55 37.89 -15.42
N ARG A 42 -9.01 38.04 -14.17
CA ARG A 42 -8.41 37.38 -13.01
C ARG A 42 -8.67 35.88 -13.20
N LEU A 43 -7.66 35.15 -13.65
CA LEU A 43 -7.64 33.69 -13.56
C LEU A 43 -7.62 33.33 -12.07
N ALA A 44 -8.77 32.88 -11.57
CA ALA A 44 -8.88 32.27 -10.26
C ALA A 44 -8.10 30.94 -10.32
N PHE A 45 -6.98 30.91 -9.60
CA PHE A 45 -6.21 29.70 -9.36
C PHE A 45 -7.08 28.80 -8.48
N THR A 46 -7.67 27.75 -9.06
CA THR A 46 -8.39 26.75 -8.27
C THR A 46 -7.38 25.98 -7.44
N ALA A 47 -7.31 26.32 -6.15
CA ALA A 47 -6.50 25.63 -5.17
C ALA A 47 -6.85 24.14 -5.12
N LEU A 48 -5.83 23.28 -5.19
CA LEU A 48 -5.93 21.88 -4.77
C LEU A 48 -6.43 21.83 -3.31
N PRO A 49 -7.20 20.81 -2.90
CA PRO A 49 -7.77 20.75 -1.56
C PRO A 49 -6.65 20.77 -0.50
N ALA A 50 -6.69 21.75 0.39
CA ALA A 50 -5.68 22.02 1.42
C ALA A 50 -5.54 20.92 2.50
N HIS A 51 -6.48 19.96 2.57
CA HIS A 51 -6.57 18.98 3.67
C HIS A 51 -5.37 18.03 3.80
N ALA A 52 -4.69 17.69 2.71
CA ALA A 52 -3.53 16.80 2.76
C ALA A 52 -2.30 17.49 3.39
N GLN A 53 -2.11 18.78 3.11
CA GLN A 53 -1.02 19.58 3.69
C GLN A 53 -1.25 19.76 5.20
N ASP A 54 -2.50 19.99 5.61
CA ASP A 54 -2.87 20.13 7.02
C ASP A 54 -2.62 18.85 7.82
N THR A 55 -2.93 17.68 7.25
CA THR A 55 -2.77 16.39 7.94
C THR A 55 -1.29 16.07 8.19
N LEU A 56 -0.44 16.25 7.17
CA LEU A 56 1.00 16.02 7.31
C LEU A 56 1.64 17.00 8.30
N ALA A 57 1.25 18.27 8.25
CA ALA A 57 1.72 19.27 9.19
C ALA A 57 1.33 18.92 10.64
N ALA A 58 0.08 18.46 10.86
CA ALA A 58 -0.39 18.03 12.17
C ALA A 58 0.41 16.83 12.71
N ILE A 59 0.70 15.82 11.88
CA ILE A 59 1.50 14.65 12.27
C ILE A 59 2.93 15.07 12.64
N LYS A 60 3.56 15.93 11.83
CA LYS A 60 4.91 16.44 12.10
C LYS A 60 4.94 17.28 13.38
N ALA A 61 3.96 18.14 13.59
CA ALA A 61 3.83 18.95 14.80
C ALA A 61 3.61 18.09 16.05
N ALA A 62 2.84 16.99 15.94
CA ALA A 62 2.63 16.03 17.02
C ALA A 62 3.88 15.18 17.32
N GLY A 63 4.85 15.11 16.40
CA GLY A 63 6.06 14.30 16.55
C GLY A 63 5.80 12.79 16.54
N LYS A 64 4.60 12.35 16.13
CA LYS A 64 4.18 10.96 16.14
C LYS A 64 3.17 10.68 15.02
N ILE A 65 3.39 9.60 14.28
CA ILE A 65 2.41 9.05 13.32
C ILE A 65 1.74 7.80 13.92
N ARG A 66 0.41 7.72 13.84
CA ARG A 66 -0.37 6.58 14.29
C ARG A 66 -0.69 5.68 13.10
N VAL A 67 0.00 4.56 13.00
CA VAL A 67 -0.16 3.60 11.91
C VAL A 67 -1.00 2.42 12.40
N ALA A 68 -2.11 2.18 11.72
CA ALA A 68 -2.97 1.02 11.93
C ALA A 68 -2.44 -0.20 11.17
N THR A 69 -2.05 -1.24 11.91
CA THR A 69 -1.48 -2.50 11.39
C THR A 69 -2.10 -3.72 12.09
N GLU A 70 -2.20 -4.83 11.37
CA GLU A 70 -2.67 -6.12 11.88
C GLU A 70 -1.49 -7.06 12.10
N PHE A 71 -1.42 -7.71 13.27
CA PHE A 71 -0.32 -8.63 13.64
C PHE A 71 -0.71 -10.11 13.63
N GLY A 72 -1.80 -10.45 12.93
CA GLY A 72 -2.31 -11.82 12.80
C GLY A 72 -2.05 -12.48 11.44
N ARG A 73 -1.25 -11.86 10.56
CA ARG A 73 -1.05 -12.31 9.17
C ARG A 73 0.42 -12.39 8.81
N SER A 74 1.07 -13.50 9.13
CA SER A 74 2.41 -13.81 8.60
C SER A 74 2.35 -14.04 7.07
N PRO A 75 3.31 -13.53 6.26
CA PRO A 75 4.54 -12.81 6.63
C PRO A 75 4.39 -11.26 6.70
N TRP A 76 3.18 -10.74 6.56
CA TRP A 76 2.91 -9.30 6.41
C TRP A 76 3.01 -8.54 7.73
N GLY A 77 2.25 -8.95 8.73
CA GLY A 77 2.29 -8.38 10.06
C GLY A 77 2.07 -9.48 11.07
N TYR A 78 3.08 -9.71 11.92
CA TYR A 78 3.04 -10.70 12.97
C TYR A 78 3.90 -10.28 14.15
N LYS A 79 3.88 -11.05 15.24
CA LYS A 79 4.77 -10.88 16.38
C LYS A 79 5.77 -12.05 16.40
N ASP A 80 7.04 -11.75 16.64
CA ASP A 80 8.10 -12.77 16.73
C ASP A 80 8.00 -13.58 18.03
N GLU A 81 8.97 -14.48 18.25
CA GLU A 81 9.06 -15.31 19.47
C GLU A 81 9.16 -14.49 20.77
N ASN A 82 9.63 -13.23 20.66
CA ASN A 82 9.75 -12.29 21.77
C ASN A 82 8.53 -11.36 21.87
N LEU A 83 7.44 -11.66 21.17
CA LEU A 83 6.22 -10.85 21.06
C LEU A 83 6.43 -9.45 20.46
N LYS A 84 7.54 -9.25 19.72
CA LYS A 84 7.82 -7.98 19.05
C LYS A 84 7.13 -7.91 17.69
N PRO A 85 6.46 -6.80 17.36
CA PRO A 85 5.95 -6.53 16.02
C PRO A 85 7.02 -6.70 14.94
N THR A 86 6.71 -7.45 13.89
CA THR A 86 7.58 -7.71 12.75
C THR A 86 6.75 -8.01 11.49
N GLY A 87 7.42 -8.11 10.35
CA GLY A 87 6.83 -8.36 9.03
C GLY A 87 6.82 -7.13 8.13
N SER A 88 6.51 -7.37 6.85
CA SER A 88 6.57 -6.36 5.78
C SER A 88 5.75 -5.08 6.08
N ASP A 89 4.55 -5.21 6.63
CA ASP A 89 3.67 -4.07 6.93
C ASP A 89 4.22 -3.24 8.10
N TYR A 90 4.78 -3.91 9.12
CA TYR A 90 5.44 -3.24 10.25
C TYR A 90 6.72 -2.51 9.81
N GLU A 91 7.55 -3.17 9.02
CA GLU A 91 8.79 -2.56 8.51
C GLU A 91 8.50 -1.35 7.62
N THR A 92 7.46 -1.43 6.78
CA THR A 92 6.99 -0.29 5.97
C THR A 92 6.54 0.87 6.86
N ALA A 93 5.81 0.59 7.94
CA ALA A 93 5.39 1.62 8.90
C ALA A 93 6.58 2.26 9.63
N ALA A 94 7.58 1.46 10.01
CA ALA A 94 8.80 1.94 10.66
C ALA A 94 9.63 2.83 9.73
N LEU A 95 9.77 2.44 8.46
CA LEU A 95 10.45 3.25 7.44
C LEU A 95 9.70 4.56 7.19
N LEU A 96 8.37 4.53 7.07
CA LEU A 96 7.57 5.73 6.90
C LEU A 96 7.76 6.72 8.06
N ALA A 97 7.70 6.25 9.30
CA ALA A 97 7.91 7.11 10.47
C ALA A 97 9.32 7.72 10.49
N LYS A 98 10.33 6.91 10.14
CA LYS A 98 11.73 7.36 10.04
C LYS A 98 11.91 8.44 8.98
N ASP A 99 11.35 8.25 7.78
CA ASP A 99 11.44 9.21 6.67
C ASP A 99 10.72 10.52 6.99
N LEU A 100 9.66 10.45 7.80
CA LEU A 100 8.94 11.63 8.30
C LEU A 100 9.64 12.33 9.48
N GLY A 101 10.65 11.69 10.09
CA GLY A 101 11.35 12.20 11.28
C GLY A 101 10.49 12.21 12.54
N VAL A 102 9.49 11.33 12.63
CA VAL A 102 8.55 11.25 13.77
C VAL A 102 8.59 9.88 14.44
N SER A 103 8.07 9.79 15.67
CA SER A 103 7.94 8.51 16.36
C SER A 103 6.82 7.64 15.75
N LEU A 104 7.03 6.32 15.72
CA LEU A 104 6.00 5.36 15.29
C LEU A 104 5.06 5.03 16.45
N GLY A 105 3.77 5.31 16.27
CA GLY A 105 2.69 4.80 17.10
C GLY A 105 1.95 3.68 16.41
N LEU A 106 2.01 2.47 16.94
CA LEU A 106 1.22 1.35 16.41
C LEU A 106 -0.21 1.37 16.99
N VAL A 107 -1.18 1.18 16.11
CA VAL A 107 -2.58 0.94 16.45
C VAL A 107 -2.95 -0.44 15.93
N GLU A 108 -3.04 -1.42 16.82
CA GLU A 108 -3.38 -2.78 16.41
C GLU A 108 -4.85 -2.85 15.97
N VAL A 109 -5.07 -3.41 14.77
CA VAL A 109 -6.39 -3.51 14.12
C VAL A 109 -6.61 -4.89 13.52
N ILE A 110 -7.88 -5.19 13.26
CA ILE A 110 -8.31 -6.33 12.45
C ILE A 110 -9.03 -5.84 11.20
N GLY A 111 -9.20 -6.74 10.23
CA GLY A 111 -9.79 -6.48 8.92
C GLY A 111 -10.93 -5.44 8.87
N PRO A 112 -12.02 -5.62 9.65
CA PRO A 112 -13.20 -4.73 9.63
C PRO A 112 -12.98 -3.33 10.21
N ASN A 113 -12.04 -3.16 11.15
CA ASN A 113 -11.93 -1.93 11.94
C ASN A 113 -10.98 -0.88 11.33
N ARG A 114 -10.27 -1.24 10.25
CA ARG A 114 -9.28 -0.37 9.58
C ARG A 114 -9.88 0.96 9.07
N VAL A 115 -10.96 0.89 8.29
CA VAL A 115 -11.62 2.09 7.73
C VAL A 115 -12.28 2.94 8.83
N PRO A 116 -13.06 2.37 9.78
CA PRO A 116 -13.60 3.14 10.89
C PRO A 116 -12.53 3.88 11.71
N PHE A 117 -11.34 3.30 11.87
CA PHE A 117 -10.26 3.93 12.66
C PHE A 117 -9.64 5.14 11.95
N LEU A 118 -9.56 5.12 10.62
CA LEU A 118 -9.18 6.29 9.83
C LEU A 118 -10.24 7.40 9.96
N ILE A 119 -11.51 7.06 9.73
CA ILE A 119 -12.61 8.02 9.76
C ILE A 119 -12.79 8.66 11.14
N SER A 120 -12.64 7.87 12.21
CA SER A 120 -12.73 8.37 13.59
C SER A 120 -11.43 9.03 14.10
N ASN A 121 -10.45 9.26 13.23
CA ASN A 121 -9.17 9.88 13.56
C ASN A 121 -8.43 9.16 14.70
N ARG A 122 -8.59 7.83 14.80
CA ARG A 122 -7.85 6.97 15.74
C ARG A 122 -6.50 6.52 15.18
N ALA A 123 -6.39 6.47 13.86
CA ALA A 123 -5.17 6.22 13.11
C ALA A 123 -5.04 7.25 12.00
N ASP A 124 -3.80 7.58 11.64
CA ASP A 124 -3.48 8.53 10.56
C ASP A 124 -3.36 7.79 9.23
N VAL A 125 -2.83 6.57 9.24
CA VAL A 125 -2.59 5.73 8.06
C VAL A 125 -2.87 4.26 8.39
N VAL A 126 -3.34 3.49 7.42
CA VAL A 126 -3.46 2.03 7.51
C VAL A 126 -2.39 1.36 6.65
N ILE A 127 -1.56 0.52 7.25
CA ILE A 127 -0.57 -0.34 6.57
C ILE A 127 -0.80 -1.77 7.05
N SER A 128 -1.60 -2.53 6.28
CA SER A 128 -2.08 -3.86 6.67
C SER A 128 -2.63 -4.61 5.44
N THR A 129 -1.77 -4.93 4.47
CA THR A 129 -2.13 -5.65 3.21
C THR A 129 -3.54 -5.33 2.71
N PHE A 130 -3.78 -4.05 2.45
CA PHE A 130 -5.13 -3.52 2.38
C PHE A 130 -5.60 -3.35 0.93
N SER A 131 -6.50 -4.22 0.49
CA SER A 131 -7.00 -4.20 -0.88
C SER A 131 -7.78 -2.93 -1.20
N ILE A 132 -7.44 -2.35 -2.36
CA ILE A 132 -8.16 -1.24 -2.97
C ILE A 132 -9.47 -1.80 -3.56
N THR A 133 -10.61 -1.26 -3.15
CA THR A 133 -11.92 -1.57 -3.75
C THR A 133 -12.69 -0.28 -4.04
N PRO A 134 -13.58 -0.26 -5.03
CA PRO A 134 -14.37 0.93 -5.36
C PRO A 134 -15.19 1.46 -4.18
N GLU A 135 -15.67 0.59 -3.30
CA GLU A 135 -16.44 0.97 -2.12
C GLU A 135 -15.58 1.73 -1.11
N ARG A 136 -14.32 1.33 -0.95
CA ARG A 136 -13.38 1.99 -0.02
C ARG A 136 -12.86 3.29 -0.59
N GLN A 137 -12.60 3.36 -1.90
CA GLN A 137 -12.16 4.58 -2.58
C GLN A 137 -13.19 5.73 -2.49
N LYS A 138 -14.46 5.43 -2.18
CA LYS A 138 -15.48 6.45 -1.94
C LYS A 138 -15.32 7.18 -0.60
N VAL A 139 -14.61 6.57 0.36
CA VAL A 139 -14.55 7.07 1.75
C VAL A 139 -13.14 7.31 2.28
N ILE A 140 -12.12 6.77 1.62
CA ILE A 140 -10.71 6.94 1.99
C ILE A 140 -9.83 7.02 0.74
N ASP A 141 -8.69 7.70 0.88
CA ASP A 141 -7.64 7.73 -0.12
C ASP A 141 -6.67 6.55 0.03
N PHE A 142 -6.02 6.19 -1.08
CA PHE A 142 -5.01 5.14 -1.13
C PHE A 142 -3.68 5.68 -1.67
N SER A 143 -2.59 5.11 -1.18
CA SER A 143 -1.26 5.34 -1.72
C SER A 143 -1.10 4.66 -3.09
N VAL A 144 0.09 4.83 -3.68
CA VAL A 144 0.56 3.90 -4.70
C VAL A 144 0.59 2.48 -4.09
N PRO A 145 0.06 1.45 -4.78
CA PRO A 145 0.08 0.08 -4.29
C PRO A 145 1.52 -0.41 -4.09
N TYR A 146 1.82 -0.99 -2.93
CA TYR A 146 3.14 -1.55 -2.61
C TYR A 146 3.20 -3.08 -2.66
N ALA A 147 2.05 -3.76 -2.76
CA ALA A 147 1.97 -5.22 -2.83
C ALA A 147 0.76 -5.66 -3.69
N SER A 148 0.87 -6.83 -4.30
CA SER A 148 -0.24 -7.51 -4.98
C SER A 148 -0.69 -8.69 -4.13
N ALA A 149 -2.01 -8.87 -4.01
CA ALA A 149 -2.62 -9.96 -3.27
C ALA A 149 -3.43 -10.85 -4.22
N VAL A 150 -3.18 -12.15 -4.15
CA VAL A 150 -3.90 -13.18 -4.89
C VAL A 150 -4.69 -14.03 -3.89
N GLN A 151 -5.94 -14.32 -4.20
CA GLN A 151 -6.81 -15.16 -3.37
C GLN A 151 -6.77 -16.59 -3.93
N TYR A 152 -6.57 -17.57 -3.05
CA TYR A 152 -6.57 -18.98 -3.40
C TYR A 152 -7.66 -19.71 -2.62
N VAL A 153 -8.23 -20.74 -3.24
CA VAL A 153 -9.06 -21.71 -2.51
C VAL A 153 -8.22 -22.94 -2.23
N ALA A 154 -8.18 -23.33 -0.95
CA ALA A 154 -7.48 -24.52 -0.50
C ALA A 154 -8.47 -25.52 0.11
N GLY A 155 -8.19 -26.81 -0.06
CA GLY A 155 -8.93 -27.91 0.54
C GLY A 155 -8.02 -29.09 0.80
N ASP A 156 -8.57 -30.13 1.43
CA ASP A 156 -7.84 -31.38 1.68
C ASP A 156 -7.33 -31.96 0.34
N ARG A 157 -6.09 -32.48 0.33
CA ARG A 157 -5.47 -33.06 -0.87
C ARG A 157 -6.28 -34.21 -1.47
N ARG A 158 -7.13 -34.87 -0.68
CA ARG A 158 -8.06 -35.93 -1.12
C ARG A 158 -9.26 -35.39 -1.91
N ARG A 159 -9.51 -34.08 -1.90
CA ARG A 159 -10.55 -33.44 -2.70
C ARG A 159 -9.95 -32.81 -3.94
N THR A 160 -10.46 -33.23 -5.08
CA THR A 160 -10.12 -32.68 -6.39
C THR A 160 -10.81 -31.33 -6.57
N LEU A 161 -10.08 -30.23 -6.30
CA LEU A 161 -10.54 -28.85 -6.49
C LEU A 161 -10.05 -28.32 -7.84
N ASN A 162 -10.78 -28.65 -8.91
CA ASN A 162 -10.41 -28.25 -10.27
C ASN A 162 -11.18 -27.02 -10.77
N THR A 163 -12.26 -26.64 -10.07
CA THR A 163 -13.12 -25.53 -10.43
C THR A 163 -13.63 -24.84 -9.15
N CYS A 164 -13.94 -23.55 -9.27
CA CYS A 164 -14.49 -22.76 -8.16
C CYS A 164 -15.88 -23.25 -7.72
N GLU A 165 -16.64 -23.95 -8.59
CA GLU A 165 -17.93 -24.54 -8.23
C GLU A 165 -17.81 -25.60 -7.14
N GLY A 166 -16.69 -26.34 -7.08
CA GLY A 166 -16.44 -27.35 -6.05
C GLY A 166 -16.23 -26.75 -4.64
N CYS A 167 -16.10 -25.43 -4.52
CA CYS A 167 -15.76 -24.75 -3.27
C CYS A 167 -16.97 -24.23 -2.49
N VAL A 168 -18.18 -24.25 -3.07
CA VAL A 168 -19.39 -23.63 -2.48
C VAL A 168 -20.24 -24.65 -1.69
N ARG A 169 -19.84 -25.93 -1.66
CA ARG A 169 -20.50 -26.97 -0.86
C ARG A 169 -19.70 -27.29 0.40
N PHE A 170 -19.88 -26.45 1.41
CA PHE A 170 -19.55 -26.76 2.81
C PHE A 170 -20.84 -26.83 3.61
#